data_AF-A0A7V4AWM2-F1
#
_entry.id   AF-A0A7V4AWM2-F1
#
_cell.length_a   1.000
_cell.length_b   1.000
_cell.length_c   1.000
_cell.angle_alpha   90.00
_cell.angle_beta   90.00
_cell.angle_gamma   90.00
#
_symmetry.space_group_name_H-M   'P 1'
#
loop_
_entity.id
_entity.type
_entity.pdbx_description
1 polymer ?
#
loop_
_entity_poly.entity_id
_entity_poly.type
_entity_poly.pdbx_seq_one_letter_code
_entity_poly.pdbx_strand_id
1 'polypeptide(L)'
;MRYKVKVRGSHPSGRYSRGGFQFGPAPVTLTGEQMTDRILNDPWLDVTPEETAAPGAEEETLKGMTVAQLKEFAQYGGIALTASKKDAIIAEILAAGGAGAAAAEE
;
A
#
# COMPACT_ATOMS: atom_id res chain seq x y z
N MET A 1 0.81 -6.58 4.39
CA MET A 1 1.68 -6.10 3.29
C MET A 1 0.99 -6.33 1.96
N ARG A 2 1.00 -5.32 1.10
CA ARG A 2 0.58 -5.44 -0.30
C ARG A 2 1.80 -5.23 -1.18
N TYR A 3 1.74 -5.75 -2.39
CA TYR A 3 2.83 -5.66 -3.33
C TYR A 3 2.28 -5.21 -4.66
N LYS A 4 2.87 -4.15 -5.20
CA LYS A 4 2.58 -3.69 -6.53
C LYS A 4 3.48 -4.46 -7.49
N VAL A 5 2.86 -5.24 -8.36
CA VAL A 5 3.57 -6.11 -9.30
C VAL A 5 3.32 -5.60 -10.70
N LYS A 6 4.38 -5.25 -11.41
CA LYS A 6 4.33 -4.75 -12.79
C LYS A 6 5.23 -5.59 -13.67
N VAL A 7 4.80 -5.88 -14.90
CA VAL A 7 5.66 -6.56 -15.88
C VAL A 7 6.76 -5.58 -16.33
N ARG A 8 8.05 -5.98 -16.22
CA ARG A 8 9.16 -5.23 -16.83
C ARG A 8 8.90 -5.14 -18.33
N GLY A 9 9.06 -3.93 -18.88
CA GLY A 9 8.54 -3.48 -20.18
C GLY A 9 9.05 -4.19 -21.45
N SER A 10 9.43 -5.46 -21.40
CA SER A 10 9.83 -6.25 -22.57
C SER A 10 9.19 -7.64 -22.59
N HIS A 11 7.95 -7.78 -22.11
CA HIS A 11 7.19 -9.00 -22.39
C HIS A 11 6.49 -8.89 -23.77
N PRO A 12 6.85 -9.72 -24.76
CA PRO A 12 6.44 -9.56 -26.16
C PRO A 12 4.92 -9.68 -26.39
N SER A 13 4.18 -10.21 -25.42
CA SER A 13 2.76 -10.56 -25.55
C SER A 13 1.80 -9.59 -24.86
N GLY A 14 2.29 -8.56 -24.15
CA GLY A 14 1.48 -7.64 -23.35
C GLY A 14 0.71 -8.27 -22.16
N ARG A 15 0.64 -9.60 -22.08
CA ARG A 15 0.07 -10.39 -20.99
C ARG A 15 1.09 -11.42 -20.54
N TYR A 16 1.49 -11.35 -19.28
CA TYR A 16 2.38 -12.28 -18.61
C TYR A 16 1.62 -12.97 -17.49
N SER A 17 1.64 -14.30 -17.40
CA SER A 17 0.94 -15.01 -16.33
C SER A 17 1.93 -15.73 -15.42
N ARG A 18 1.83 -15.51 -14.10
CA ARG A 18 2.70 -16.15 -13.10
C ARG A 18 1.91 -16.48 -11.84
N GLY A 19 2.08 -17.68 -11.30
CA GLY A 19 1.41 -18.09 -10.05
C GLY A 19 -0.12 -18.09 -10.12
N GLY A 20 -0.72 -18.23 -11.32
CA GLY A 20 -2.18 -18.15 -11.52
C GLY A 20 -2.71 -16.73 -11.73
N PHE A 21 -1.87 -15.71 -11.59
CA PHE A 21 -2.22 -14.31 -11.87
C PHE A 21 -1.81 -13.91 -13.28
N GLN A 22 -2.69 -13.17 -13.96
CA GLN A 22 -2.38 -12.56 -15.25
C GLN A 22 -2.00 -11.08 -15.03
N PHE A 23 -0.75 -10.77 -15.32
CA PHE A 23 -0.16 -9.45 -15.29
C PHE A 23 -0.22 -8.83 -16.68
N GLY A 24 -0.83 -7.66 -16.78
CA GLY A 24 -0.94 -6.92 -18.03
C GLY A 24 0.09 -5.78 -18.12
N PRO A 25 -0.12 -4.82 -19.04
CA PRO A 25 0.67 -3.58 -19.06
C PRO A 25 0.40 -2.70 -17.83
N ALA A 26 -0.74 -2.89 -17.16
CA ALA A 26 -1.09 -2.22 -15.92
C ALA A 26 -0.52 -2.98 -14.70
N PRO A 27 -0.04 -2.26 -13.67
CA PRO A 27 0.39 -2.87 -12.41
C PRO A 27 -0.80 -3.53 -11.69
N VAL A 28 -0.55 -4.68 -11.08
CA VAL A 28 -1.53 -5.42 -10.27
C VAL A 28 -1.09 -5.40 -8.81
N THR A 29 -2.03 -5.12 -7.91
CA THR A 29 -1.77 -5.17 -6.47
C THR A 29 -2.09 -6.57 -5.94
N LEU A 30 -1.09 -7.24 -5.36
CA LEU A 30 -1.23 -8.53 -4.68
C LEU A 30 -1.16 -8.32 -3.16
N THR A 31 -1.91 -9.11 -2.40
CA THR A 31 -1.73 -9.19 -0.94
C THR A 31 -0.60 -10.15 -0.59
N GLY A 32 -0.06 -10.07 0.62
CA GLY A 32 0.99 -11.00 1.09
C GLY A 32 0.62 -12.48 0.94
N GLU A 33 -0.65 -12.86 1.08
CA GLU A 33 -1.12 -14.22 0.82
C GLU A 33 -1.12 -14.61 -0.66
N GLN A 34 -1.32 -13.65 -1.57
CA GLN A 34 -1.23 -13.85 -3.02
C GLN A 34 0.21 -13.77 -3.53
N MET A 35 1.11 -13.28 -2.68
CA MET A 35 2.52 -13.10 -2.97
C MET A 35 3.26 -14.43 -2.85
N THR A 36 3.43 -15.12 -3.97
CA THR A 36 4.21 -16.36 -4.00
C THR A 36 5.68 -16.08 -4.30
N ASP A 37 6.58 -16.95 -3.82
CA ASP A 37 8.01 -16.91 -4.13
C ASP A 37 8.28 -16.83 -5.65
N ARG A 38 7.43 -17.50 -6.44
CA ARG A 38 7.48 -17.49 -7.91
C ARG A 38 7.20 -16.14 -8.54
N ILE A 39 6.50 -15.24 -7.85
CA ILE A 39 6.19 -13.87 -8.27
C ILE A 39 7.28 -12.94 -7.74
N LEU A 40 7.69 -13.14 -6.48
CA LEU A 40 8.68 -12.31 -5.78
C LEU A 40 10.08 -12.40 -6.41
N ASN A 41 10.48 -13.61 -6.84
CA ASN A 41 11.76 -13.89 -7.49
C ASN A 41 11.66 -13.93 -9.03
N ASP A 42 10.58 -13.39 -9.62
CA ASP A 42 10.41 -13.44 -11.07
C ASP A 42 11.22 -12.34 -11.77
N PRO A 43 12.13 -12.69 -12.70
CA PRO A 43 12.99 -11.70 -13.37
C PRO A 43 12.22 -10.79 -14.34
N TRP A 44 11.00 -11.16 -14.73
CA TRP A 44 10.13 -10.37 -15.61
C TRP A 44 9.16 -9.48 -14.83
N LEU A 45 9.05 -9.64 -13.51
CA LEU A 45 8.19 -8.83 -12.68
C LEU A 45 9.02 -7.85 -11.86
N ASP A 46 8.63 -6.59 -11.97
CA ASP A 46 9.02 -5.57 -11.02
C ASP A 46 8.06 -5.66 -9.85
N VAL A 47 8.61 -6.04 -8.70
CA VAL A 47 7.86 -6.22 -7.47
C VAL A 47 8.26 -5.10 -6.52
N THR A 48 7.37 -4.13 -6.39
CA THR A 48 7.55 -3.07 -5.41
C THR A 48 6.72 -3.44 -4.18
N PRO A 49 7.31 -3.60 -2.98
CA PRO A 49 6.53 -3.63 -1.77
C PRO A 49 5.79 -2.30 -1.68
N GLU A 50 4.47 -2.36 -1.85
CA GLU A 50 3.62 -1.33 -1.30
C GLU A 50 3.60 -1.65 0.19
N GLU A 51 4.59 -1.11 0.90
CA GLU A 51 4.29 -0.64 2.24
C GLU A 51 2.98 0.11 2.08
N THR A 52 1.96 -0.29 2.85
CA THR A 52 0.68 0.39 2.82
C THR A 52 1.01 1.82 3.23
N ALA A 53 1.38 2.65 2.26
CA ALA A 53 1.38 4.08 2.39
C ALA A 53 -0.08 4.31 2.71
N ALA A 54 -0.34 4.47 4.01
CA ALA A 54 -1.60 4.99 4.48
C ALA A 54 -1.89 6.14 3.52
N PRO A 55 -3.01 6.08 2.78
CA PRO A 55 -3.25 7.07 1.75
C PRO A 55 -3.09 8.42 2.45
N GLY A 56 -2.39 9.36 1.83
CA GLY A 56 -2.30 10.73 2.29
C GLY A 56 -3.72 11.28 2.39
N ALA A 57 -4.41 10.93 3.48
CA ALA A 57 -5.80 11.18 3.68
C ALA A 57 -5.83 12.61 4.15
N GLU A 58 -6.23 13.48 3.24
CA GLU A 58 -6.41 14.90 3.51
C GLU A 58 -7.32 15.03 4.74
N GLU A 59 -7.04 16.02 5.59
CA GLU A 59 -7.73 16.21 6.86
C GLU A 59 -9.27 16.19 6.70
N GLU A 60 -9.79 16.71 5.59
CA GLU A 60 -11.21 16.69 5.23
C GLU A 60 -11.78 15.27 5.08
N THR A 61 -11.01 14.35 4.50
CA THR A 61 -11.40 12.93 4.37
C THR A 61 -11.43 12.25 5.73
N LEU A 62 -10.41 12.49 6.56
CA LEU A 62 -10.33 11.93 7.92
C LEU A 62 -11.43 12.49 8.83
N LYS A 63 -11.79 13.77 8.67
CA LYS A 63 -12.93 14.40 9.34
C LYS A 63 -14.28 13.82 8.90
N GLY A 64 -14.40 13.35 7.67
CA GLY A 64 -15.57 12.62 7.17
C GLY A 64 -15.73 11.20 7.74
N MET A 65 -14.66 10.60 8.26
CA MET A 65 -14.66 9.23 8.78
C MET A 65 -15.19 9.14 10.22
N THR A 66 -15.73 7.97 10.57
CA THR A 66 -16.07 7.63 11.95
C THR A 66 -14.81 7.25 12.74
N VAL A 67 -14.89 7.32 14.08
CA VAL A 67 -13.75 6.94 14.96
C VAL A 67 -13.31 5.49 14.73
N ALA A 68 -14.24 4.58 14.42
CA ALA A 68 -13.92 3.19 14.10
C ALA A 68 -13.10 3.09 12.80
N GLN A 69 -13.54 3.77 11.74
CA GLN A 69 -12.83 3.82 10.47
C GLN A 69 -11.44 4.43 10.62
N LEU A 70 -11.29 5.49 11.43
CA LEU A 70 -9.98 6.08 11.72
C LEU A 70 -9.06 5.12 12.47
N LYS A 71 -9.58 4.35 13.42
CA LYS A 71 -8.80 3.33 14.14
C LYS A 71 -8.37 2.17 13.25
N GLU A 72 -9.26 1.71 12.36
CA GLU A 72 -8.91 0.73 11.35
C GLU A 72 -7.85 1.29 10.40
N PHE A 73 -8.05 2.51 9.92
CA PHE A 73 -7.11 3.21 9.05
C PHE A 73 -5.72 3.30 9.66
N ALA A 74 -5.63 3.69 10.93
CA ALA A 74 -4.38 3.75 11.66
C ALA A 74 -3.74 2.35 11.84
N GLN A 75 -4.53 1.33 12.21
CA GLN A 75 -4.03 -0.05 12.31
C GLN A 75 -3.49 -0.58 10.97
N TYR A 76 -4.20 -0.32 9.87
CA TYR A 76 -3.76 -0.72 8.54
C TYR A 76 -2.49 0.02 8.09
N GLY A 77 -2.30 1.25 8.56
CA GLY A 77 -1.09 2.05 8.33
C GLY A 77 0.04 1.80 9.34
N GLY A 78 -0.12 0.89 10.31
CA GLY A 78 0.88 0.68 11.37
C GLY A 78 1.04 1.87 12.32
N ILE A 79 0.07 2.78 12.36
CA ILE A 79 0.08 3.98 13.19
C ILE A 79 -0.40 3.60 14.59
N ALA A 80 0.48 3.77 15.58
CA ALA A 80 0.14 3.57 16.98
C ALA A 80 -0.71 4.76 17.48
N LEU A 81 -2.03 4.57 17.57
CA LEU A 81 -2.93 5.58 18.15
C LEU A 81 -2.86 5.54 19.68
N THR A 82 -2.56 6.69 20.28
CA THR A 82 -2.65 6.92 21.73
C THR A 82 -3.93 7.66 22.09
N ALA A 83 -4.48 8.41 21.13
CA ALA A 83 -5.68 9.20 21.29
C ALA A 83 -6.98 8.39 21.27
N SER A 84 -7.95 8.84 22.07
CA SER A 84 -9.32 8.28 22.09
C SER A 84 -10.37 9.20 21.46
N LYS A 85 -10.05 10.49 21.25
CA LYS A 85 -10.93 11.48 20.63
C LYS A 85 -10.72 11.52 19.13
N LYS A 86 -11.81 11.72 18.37
CA LYS A 86 -11.78 11.79 16.90
C LYS A 86 -10.72 12.75 16.38
N ASP A 87 -10.75 14.01 16.81
CA ASP A 87 -9.81 15.04 16.35
C ASP A 87 -8.35 14.70 16.66
N ALA A 88 -8.09 14.11 17.84
CA ALA A 88 -6.74 13.71 18.23
C ALA A 88 -6.25 12.49 17.44
N ILE A 89 -7.14 11.52 17.13
CA ILE A 89 -6.83 10.40 16.25
C ILE A 89 -6.50 10.89 14.84
N ILE A 90 -7.27 11.85 14.31
CA ILE A 90 -7.01 12.47 13.01
C ILE A 90 -5.64 13.15 13.01
N ALA A 91 -5.31 13.90 14.06
CA ALA A 91 -4.01 14.55 14.20
C ALA A 91 -2.85 13.53 14.27
N GLU A 92 -3.00 12.42 14.99
CA GLU A 92 -1.98 11.36 15.04
C GLU A 92 -1.82 10.65 13.68
N ILE A 93 -2.93 10.42 12.96
CA ILE A 93 -2.90 9.83 11.62
C ILE A 93 -2.22 10.77 10.63
N LEU A 94 -2.52 12.07 10.68
CA LEU A 94 -1.87 13.09 9.84
C LEU A 94 -0.38 13.23 10.17
N ALA A 95 -0.03 13.22 11.45
CA ALA A 95 1.37 13.27 11.90
C ALA A 95 2.16 12.04 11.43
N ALA A 96 1.56 10.85 11.48
CA ALA A 96 2.19 9.62 11.03
C ALA A 96 2.19 9.46 9.49
N GLY A 97 1.15 9.92 8.81
CA GLY A 97 1.08 9.96 7.34
C GLY A 97 2.01 11.00 6.71
N GLY A 98 2.33 12.08 7.44
CA GLY A 98 3.33 13.07 7.04
C GLY A 98 4.79 12.61 7.22
N ALA A 99 5.03 11.60 8.06
CA ALA A 99 6.38 11.07 8.31
C ALA A 99 6.85 10.05 7.24
N GLY A 100 5.97 9.59 6.36
CA GLY A 100 6.28 8.61 5.30
C GLY A 100 6.77 9.20 3.97
N ALA A 101 6.84 10.53 3.83
CA ALA A 101 7.28 11.18 2.59
C ALA A 101 8.80 11.44 2.51
N ALA A 102 9.59 10.95 3.48
CA ALA A 102 11.03 11.19 3.54
C ALA A 102 11.83 9.91 3.78
N ALA A 103 11.66 8.90 2.92
CA ALA A 103 12.57 7.75 2.87
C ALA A 103 12.57 7.08 1.49
N ALA A 104 12.94 7.83 0.45
CA ALA A 104 13.34 7.27 -0.83
C ALA A 104 14.27 8.24 -1.59
N GLU A 105 15.36 8.64 -0.95
CA GLU A 105 16.58 9.05 -1.65
C GLU A 105 17.76 8.34 -0.97
N GLU A 106 18.24 7.26 -1.59
CA GLU A 106 19.67 6.89 -1.67
C GLU A 106 19.91 6.15 -3.00
#